data_AF-A0A090W558-F1
#
_entry.id   AF-A0A090W558-F1
#
_cell.length_a   1.000
_cell.length_b   1.000
_cell.length_c   1.000
_cell.angle_alpha   90.00
_cell.angle_beta   90.00
_cell.angle_gamma   90.00
#
_symmetry.space_group_name_H-M   'P 1'
#
loop_
_entity.id
_entity.type
_entity.pdbx_description
1 polymer ?
#
loop_
_entity_poly.entity_id
_entity_poly.type
_entity_poly.pdbx_seq_one_letter_code
_entity_poly.pdbx_strand_id
1 'polypeptide(L)'
;MFPVGLGLKMLVASTALVVLVFGLLISVFAFFRHKKRWGYLFLVLGLYCIVSAHFTSDFTRERPKPNSLLYILNADNNTAAWATYDKKLDNWTAHFFDKTLAESKIENTFASKYKTKLEYTKKADVVLIPKPVVEVFTDTVIGASKVVEICITPQRKVHRIEVFADTSYVFNTLKINQLEIEEDGRFKFNSRNTNKLLTYYVQDNTPLELQITIPKTQKTEFLIYEASYDLLDNKLLDVPARYTSMIPKPFVLNDAVIVEKKLKVN
;
A
#
# COMPACT_ATOMS: atom_id res chain seq x y z
N MET A 1 -23.80 2.84 -10.92
CA MET A 1 -23.18 1.49 -10.84
C MET A 1 -22.02 1.30 -11.83
N PHE A 2 -22.06 1.89 -13.04
CA PHE A 2 -20.97 1.80 -14.04
C PHE A 2 -19.54 2.10 -13.52
N PRO A 3 -19.29 3.17 -12.73
CA PRO A 3 -17.94 3.47 -12.24
C PRO A 3 -17.42 2.47 -11.21
N VAL A 4 -18.33 1.78 -10.51
CA VAL A 4 -17.98 0.79 -9.47
C VAL A 4 -17.56 -0.53 -10.12
N GLY A 5 -18.21 -0.93 -11.22
CA GLY A 5 -17.87 -2.15 -11.96
C GLY A 5 -16.71 -2.01 -12.95
N LEU A 6 -16.60 -0.87 -13.66
CA LEU A 6 -15.55 -0.62 -14.66
C LEU A 6 -14.30 0.08 -14.09
N GLY A 7 -14.36 0.46 -12.82
CA GLY A 7 -13.30 1.17 -12.13
C GLY A 7 -13.27 2.68 -12.42
N LEU A 8 -12.58 3.41 -11.53
CA LEU A 8 -12.55 4.87 -11.50
C LEU A 8 -12.03 5.51 -12.80
N LYS A 9 -11.19 4.79 -13.57
CA LYS A 9 -10.66 5.26 -14.87
C LYS A 9 -11.75 5.47 -15.91
N MET A 10 -12.87 4.75 -15.82
CA MET A 10 -13.99 4.86 -16.76
C MET A 10 -15.04 5.90 -16.34
N LEU A 11 -14.73 6.75 -15.36
CA LEU A 11 -15.60 7.87 -14.99
C LEU A 11 -15.95 8.74 -16.20
N VAL A 12 -14.98 9.03 -17.07
CA VAL A 12 -15.20 9.84 -18.28
C VAL A 12 -16.25 9.20 -19.18
N ALA A 13 -16.18 7.89 -19.41
CA ALA A 13 -17.15 7.18 -20.23
C ALA A 13 -18.55 7.20 -19.60
N SER A 14 -18.65 7.01 -18.28
CA SER A 14 -19.93 7.12 -17.56
C SER A 14 -20.52 8.53 -17.67
N THR A 15 -19.69 9.58 -17.52
CA THR A 15 -20.13 10.97 -17.67
C THR A 15 -20.57 11.25 -19.10
N ALA A 16 -19.80 10.82 -20.11
CA ALA A 16 -20.14 10.99 -21.51
C ALA A 16 -21.47 10.29 -21.86
N LEU A 17 -21.68 9.07 -21.36
CA LEU A 17 -22.94 8.35 -21.55
C LEU A 17 -24.12 9.09 -20.92
N VAL A 18 -23.97 9.60 -19.70
CA VAL A 18 -25.01 10.40 -19.02
C VAL A 18 -25.32 11.66 -19.83
N VAL A 19 -24.30 12.41 -20.24
CA VAL A 19 -24.48 13.61 -21.08
C VAL A 19 -25.18 13.28 -22.39
N LEU A 20 -24.78 12.19 -23.06
CA LEU A 20 -25.42 11.73 -24.30
C LEU A 20 -26.90 11.38 -24.09
N VAL A 21 -27.21 10.60 -23.05
CA VAL A 21 -28.59 10.21 -22.71
C VAL A 21 -29.45 11.44 -22.43
N PHE A 22 -28.99 12.38 -21.60
CA PHE A 22 -29.73 13.60 -21.31
C PHE A 22 -29.84 14.53 -22.53
N GLY A 23 -28.79 14.60 -23.36
CA GLY A 23 -28.80 15.37 -24.60
C GLY A 23 -29.82 14.83 -25.61
N LEU A 24 -29.90 13.51 -25.79
CA LEU A 24 -30.89 12.88 -26.65
C LEU A 24 -32.32 13.03 -26.11
N LEU A 25 -32.48 12.99 -24.78
CA LEU A 25 -33.79 13.16 -24.14
C LEU A 25 -34.28 14.61 -24.10
N ILE A 26 -33.44 15.60 -24.41
CA ILE A 26 -33.83 17.02 -24.33
C ILE A 26 -34.99 17.36 -25.26
N SER A 27 -35.01 16.76 -26.46
CA SER A 27 -36.07 16.93 -27.45
C SER A 27 -37.38 16.34 -26.93
N VAL A 28 -37.32 15.16 -26.30
CA VAL A 28 -38.47 14.50 -25.66
C VAL A 28 -39.02 15.35 -24.52
N PHE A 29 -38.15 15.86 -23.64
CA PHE A 29 -38.55 16.72 -22.53
C PHE A 29 -39.11 18.07 -22.96
N ALA A 30 -38.73 18.57 -24.16
CA ALA A 30 -39.27 19.81 -24.69
C ALA A 30 -40.78 19.73 -24.97
N PHE A 31 -41.29 18.55 -25.31
CA PHE A 31 -42.71 18.31 -25.59
C PHE A 31 -43.56 18.02 -24.34
N PHE A 32 -42.96 17.92 -23.15
CA PHE A 32 -43.71 17.65 -21.92
C PHE A 32 -44.58 18.82 -21.48
N ARG A 33 -45.87 18.54 -21.29
CA ARG A 33 -46.83 19.47 -20.71
C ARG A 33 -46.46 19.75 -19.24
N HIS A 34 -46.58 21.01 -18.82
CA HIS A 34 -46.26 21.46 -17.45
C HIS A 34 -44.79 21.22 -17.01
N LYS A 35 -43.82 21.28 -17.93
CA LYS A 35 -42.38 21.07 -17.66
C LYS A 35 -41.81 21.78 -16.42
N LYS A 36 -42.26 23.02 -16.13
CA LYS A 36 -41.86 23.75 -14.91
C LYS A 36 -42.28 23.02 -13.63
N ARG A 37 -43.50 22.48 -13.59
CA ARG A 37 -44.04 21.76 -12.43
C ARG A 37 -43.28 20.46 -12.17
N TRP A 38 -42.99 19.71 -13.23
CA TRP A 38 -42.14 18.51 -13.15
C TRP A 38 -40.72 18.86 -12.70
N GLY A 39 -40.14 19.94 -13.24
CA GLY A 39 -38.83 20.45 -12.82
C GLY A 39 -38.78 20.77 -11.33
N TYR A 40 -39.74 21.52 -10.79
CA TYR A 40 -39.81 21.81 -9.35
C TYR A 40 -40.02 20.55 -8.52
N LEU A 41 -40.85 19.60 -8.98
CA LEU A 41 -41.05 18.33 -8.28
C LEU A 41 -39.74 17.54 -8.15
N PHE A 42 -39.02 17.33 -9.26
CA PHE A 42 -37.75 16.60 -9.24
C PHE A 42 -36.65 17.35 -8.50
N LEU A 43 -36.65 18.68 -8.53
CA LEU A 43 -35.75 19.49 -7.71
C LEU A 43 -35.98 19.24 -6.22
N VAL A 44 -37.24 19.29 -5.78
CA VAL A 44 -37.61 19.04 -4.37
C VAL A 44 -37.27 17.60 -3.98
N LEU A 45 -37.59 16.62 -4.81
CA LEU A 45 -37.22 15.22 -4.57
C LEU A 45 -35.69 15.04 -4.52
N GLY A 46 -34.95 15.70 -5.40
CA GLY A 46 -33.49 15.67 -5.42
C GLY A 46 -32.89 16.26 -4.14
N LEU A 47 -33.38 17.43 -3.72
CA LEU A 47 -32.98 18.05 -2.45
C LEU A 47 -33.31 17.14 -1.26
N TYR A 48 -34.51 16.55 -1.23
CA TYR A 48 -34.88 15.58 -0.20
C TYR A 48 -33.91 14.40 -0.15
N CYS A 49 -33.57 13.80 -1.30
CA CYS A 49 -32.61 12.70 -1.37
C CYS A 49 -31.21 13.12 -0.87
N ILE A 50 -30.73 14.33 -1.22
CA ILE A 50 -29.43 14.83 -0.75
C ILE A 50 -29.43 15.03 0.76
N VAL A 51 -30.48 15.65 1.30
CA VAL A 51 -30.63 15.89 2.74
C VAL A 51 -30.72 14.55 3.49
N SER A 52 -31.55 13.63 3.01
CA SER A 52 -31.69 12.29 3.58
C SER A 52 -30.36 11.51 3.55
N ALA A 53 -29.63 11.57 2.43
CA ALA A 53 -28.32 10.95 2.30
C ALA A 53 -27.30 11.55 3.27
N HIS A 54 -27.33 12.87 3.51
CA HIS A 54 -26.45 13.52 4.47
C HIS A 54 -26.68 12.99 5.89
N PHE A 55 -27.93 12.97 6.36
CA PHE A 55 -28.28 12.47 7.69
C PHE A 55 -28.08 10.97 7.86
N THR A 56 -28.07 10.20 6.77
CA THR A 56 -27.83 8.77 6.82
C THR A 56 -26.38 8.41 6.49
N SER A 57 -25.48 9.35 6.18
CA SER A 57 -24.15 9.03 5.64
C SER A 57 -23.14 8.42 6.63
N ASP A 58 -23.49 8.35 7.92
CA ASP A 58 -22.62 7.81 8.96
C ASP A 58 -22.29 6.33 8.78
N PHE A 59 -21.13 5.93 9.33
CA PHE A 59 -20.66 4.56 9.28
C PHE A 59 -21.49 3.65 10.19
N THR A 60 -21.93 2.52 9.64
CA THR A 60 -22.71 1.48 10.35
C THR A 60 -22.07 0.12 10.14
N ARG A 61 -22.65 -0.95 10.68
CA ARG A 61 -22.18 -2.32 10.44
C ARG A 61 -22.31 -2.72 8.97
N GLU A 62 -23.35 -2.22 8.29
CA GLU A 62 -23.64 -2.46 6.87
C GLU A 62 -22.80 -1.55 5.96
N ARG A 63 -22.30 -0.44 6.50
CA ARG A 63 -21.44 0.53 5.80
C ARG A 63 -20.23 0.83 6.66
N PRO A 64 -19.34 -0.15 6.83
CA PRO A 64 -18.27 -0.05 7.80
C PRO A 64 -17.20 0.94 7.36
N LYS A 65 -16.59 1.60 8.35
CA LYS A 65 -15.49 2.54 8.13
C LYS A 65 -14.18 1.77 7.86
N PRO A 66 -13.51 1.98 6.71
CA PRO A 66 -12.19 1.44 6.48
C PRO A 66 -11.13 2.22 7.28
N ASN A 67 -10.32 1.52 8.05
CA ASN A 67 -9.18 2.10 8.77
C ASN A 67 -7.92 1.23 8.65
N SER A 68 -6.77 1.79 8.99
CA SER A 68 -5.50 1.09 8.84
C SER A 68 -4.56 1.24 10.02
N LEU A 69 -3.83 0.17 10.30
CA LEU A 69 -2.81 0.11 11.33
C LEU A 69 -1.70 -0.84 10.89
N LEU A 70 -0.46 -0.40 11.12
CA LEU A 70 0.76 -1.16 10.90
C LEU A 70 1.63 -1.04 12.14
N TYR A 71 2.32 -2.12 12.49
CA TYR A 71 3.47 -2.09 13.38
C TYR A 71 4.75 -2.29 12.57
N ILE A 72 5.73 -1.42 12.76
CA ILE A 72 6.97 -1.43 11.98
C ILE A 72 8.15 -1.47 12.95
N LEU A 73 8.88 -2.58 12.93
CA LEU A 73 10.08 -2.80 13.73
C LEU A 73 11.32 -2.62 12.86
N ASN A 74 12.17 -1.66 13.20
CA ASN A 74 13.50 -1.53 12.64
C ASN A 74 14.45 -2.49 13.38
N ALA A 75 14.90 -3.54 12.68
CA ALA A 75 15.73 -4.59 13.24
C ALA A 75 17.16 -4.16 13.57
N ASP A 76 17.67 -3.13 12.89
CA ASP A 76 19.05 -2.63 13.02
C ASP A 76 19.20 -1.69 14.21
N ASN A 77 18.28 -0.75 14.36
CA ASN A 77 18.28 0.23 15.44
C ASN A 77 17.48 -0.21 16.66
N ASN A 78 16.77 -1.34 16.56
CA ASN A 78 15.87 -1.87 17.58
C ASN A 78 14.84 -0.82 18.03
N THR A 79 14.19 -0.17 17.07
CA THR A 79 13.15 0.84 17.30
C THR A 79 11.87 0.42 16.61
N ALA A 80 10.71 0.71 17.22
CA ALA A 80 9.43 0.40 16.63
C ALA A 80 8.55 1.64 16.44
N ALA A 81 7.61 1.55 15.50
CA ALA A 81 6.62 2.58 15.25
C ALA A 81 5.26 1.99 14.83
N TRP A 82 4.19 2.63 15.30
CA TRP A 82 2.85 2.50 14.72
C TRP A 82 2.75 3.39 13.48
N ALA A 83 2.09 2.90 12.44
CA ALA A 83 1.84 3.68 11.22
C ALA A 83 0.43 3.48 10.67
N THR A 84 -0.12 4.48 9.99
CA THR A 84 -1.44 4.41 9.36
C THR A 84 -1.50 5.16 8.05
N TYR A 85 -2.37 4.71 7.13
CA TYR A 85 -2.72 5.39 5.89
C TYR A 85 -3.96 6.30 6.05
N ASP A 86 -4.48 6.45 7.27
CA ASP A 86 -5.73 7.16 7.54
C ASP A 86 -5.49 8.66 7.64
N LYS A 87 -6.09 9.43 6.72
CA LYS A 87 -6.07 10.91 6.75
C LYS A 87 -6.76 11.53 7.98
N LYS A 88 -7.65 10.75 8.61
CA LYS A 88 -8.39 11.17 9.80
C LYS A 88 -8.44 9.99 10.75
N LEU A 89 -7.80 10.16 11.90
CA LEU A 89 -7.85 9.19 13.00
C LEU A 89 -9.30 9.04 13.49
N ASP A 90 -9.66 7.81 13.80
CA ASP A 90 -10.97 7.45 14.34
C ASP A 90 -10.84 7.00 15.79
N ASN A 91 -11.96 6.66 16.43
CA ASN A 91 -11.95 6.30 17.84
C ASN A 91 -11.10 5.07 18.14
N TRP A 92 -10.92 4.16 17.17
CA TRP A 92 -10.08 2.97 17.34
C TRP A 92 -8.61 3.27 17.05
N THR A 93 -8.29 3.95 15.95
CA THR A 93 -6.90 4.32 15.64
C THR A 93 -6.32 5.37 16.60
N ALA A 94 -7.17 6.21 17.21
CA ALA A 94 -6.74 7.19 18.21
C ALA A 94 -6.11 6.57 19.48
N HIS A 95 -6.29 5.26 19.73
CA HIS A 95 -5.57 4.57 20.80
C HIS A 95 -4.06 4.45 20.52
N PHE A 96 -3.65 4.46 19.25
CA PHE A 96 -2.26 4.30 18.83
C PHE A 96 -1.58 5.62 18.49
N PHE A 97 -2.33 6.66 18.17
CA PHE A 97 -1.80 7.93 17.67
C PHE A 97 -2.30 9.10 18.53
N ASP A 98 -1.37 9.93 19.02
CA ASP A 98 -1.72 11.18 19.68
C ASP A 98 -1.97 12.24 18.60
N LYS A 99 -3.03 13.04 18.74
CA LYS A 99 -3.49 13.99 17.71
C LYS A 99 -2.47 15.10 17.35
N THR A 100 -1.36 15.22 18.07
CA THR A 100 -0.47 16.40 18.06
C THR A 100 0.92 16.18 17.46
N LEU A 101 1.36 14.95 17.15
CA LEU A 101 2.76 14.67 16.76
C LEU A 101 2.91 13.84 15.46
N ALA A 102 1.94 13.95 14.57
CA ALA A 102 1.78 13.02 13.47
C ALA A 102 2.48 13.51 12.18
N GLU A 103 3.80 13.39 12.13
CA GLU A 103 4.56 13.44 10.87
C GLU A 103 5.08 12.04 10.53
N SER A 104 4.86 11.60 9.28
CA SER A 104 5.41 10.32 8.81
C SER A 104 6.93 10.42 8.64
N LYS A 105 7.68 9.67 9.44
CA LYS A 105 9.15 9.52 9.26
C LYS A 105 9.53 8.42 8.26
N ILE A 106 8.56 7.64 7.79
CA ILE A 106 8.79 6.55 6.86
C ILE A 106 8.57 7.07 5.44
N GLU A 107 9.67 7.26 4.72
CA GLU A 107 9.65 7.83 3.36
C GLU A 107 9.21 6.80 2.31
N ASN A 108 9.42 5.51 2.58
CA ASN A 108 9.09 4.44 1.64
C ASN A 108 7.59 4.22 1.49
N THR A 109 7.14 4.17 0.25
CA THR A 109 5.75 3.85 -0.08
C THR A 109 5.63 2.37 -0.42
N PHE A 110 5.06 1.60 0.52
CA PHE A 110 4.78 0.18 0.33
C PHE A 110 3.86 -0.10 -0.87
N ALA A 111 3.98 -1.30 -1.44
CA ALA A 111 3.12 -1.75 -2.54
C ALA A 111 1.63 -1.66 -2.17
N SER A 112 0.89 -0.89 -2.98
CA SER A 112 -0.55 -0.70 -2.85
C SER A 112 -1.14 -0.35 -4.23
N LYS A 113 -2.43 -0.64 -4.44
CA LYS A 113 -3.10 -0.46 -5.75
C LYS A 113 -3.02 0.99 -6.26
N TYR A 114 -3.08 1.94 -5.33
CA TYR A 114 -3.14 3.37 -5.61
C TYR A 114 -1.91 4.15 -5.13
N LYS A 115 -0.80 3.45 -4.82
CA LYS A 115 0.45 4.05 -4.28
C LYS A 115 0.18 4.96 -3.08
N THR A 116 -0.67 4.51 -2.17
CA THR A 116 -1.08 5.27 -0.99
C THR A 116 0.11 5.38 -0.02
N LYS A 117 0.41 6.61 0.39
CA LYS A 117 1.48 6.90 1.35
C LYS A 117 0.96 6.74 2.78
N LEU A 118 1.87 6.43 3.70
CA LEU A 118 1.59 6.53 5.13
C LEU A 118 1.37 8.00 5.48
N GLU A 119 0.31 8.25 6.24
CA GLU A 119 -0.05 9.60 6.66
C GLU A 119 0.63 9.93 7.99
N TYR A 120 0.54 8.99 8.95
CA TYR A 120 0.98 9.22 10.32
C TYR A 120 1.85 8.08 10.81
N THR A 121 2.88 8.42 11.58
CA THR A 121 3.71 7.47 12.33
C THR A 121 3.88 7.95 13.78
N LYS A 122 3.89 7.02 14.73
CA LYS A 122 4.20 7.28 16.15
C LYS A 122 5.17 6.22 16.64
N LYS A 123 6.14 6.60 17.47
CA LYS A 123 7.01 5.63 18.15
C LYS A 123 6.17 4.63 18.96
N ALA A 124 6.53 3.36 18.90
CA ALA A 124 5.90 2.27 19.61
C ALA A 124 6.93 1.56 20.50
N ASP A 125 6.42 0.81 21.47
CA ASP A 125 7.26 -0.07 22.27
C ASP A 125 7.78 -1.23 21.42
N VAL A 126 9.03 -1.59 21.69
CA VAL A 126 9.73 -2.63 20.95
C VAL A 126 9.33 -3.98 21.51
N VAL A 127 8.90 -4.85 20.60
CA VAL A 127 8.47 -6.20 20.92
C VAL A 127 9.38 -7.19 20.19
N LEU A 128 9.62 -8.34 20.82
CA LEU A 128 10.53 -9.36 20.28
C LEU A 128 9.86 -10.12 19.13
N ILE A 129 10.00 -9.59 17.91
CA ILE A 129 9.59 -10.26 16.68
C ILE A 129 10.83 -10.93 16.04
N PRO A 130 10.76 -12.22 15.65
CA PRO A 130 11.82 -12.87 14.88
C PRO A 130 12.16 -12.08 13.62
N LYS A 131 13.46 -11.81 13.42
CA LYS A 131 13.98 -11.01 12.32
C LYS A 131 14.36 -11.93 11.15
N PRO A 132 14.24 -11.50 9.89
CA PRO A 132 14.75 -12.27 8.77
C PRO A 132 16.25 -12.49 8.90
N VAL A 133 16.71 -13.67 8.49
CA VAL A 133 18.14 -13.94 8.26
C VAL A 133 18.45 -13.47 6.85
N VAL A 134 19.42 -12.57 6.72
CA VAL A 134 19.84 -12.01 5.43
C VAL A 134 21.32 -12.34 5.24
N GLU A 135 21.61 -13.21 4.29
CA GLU A 135 22.95 -13.76 4.03
C GLU A 135 23.41 -13.36 2.63
N VAL A 136 24.71 -13.11 2.48
CA VAL A 136 25.36 -12.90 1.18
C VAL A 136 26.22 -14.12 0.92
N PHE A 137 25.82 -14.94 -0.05
CA PHE A 137 26.52 -16.18 -0.43
C PHE A 137 27.72 -15.92 -1.33
N THR A 138 27.55 -15.00 -2.28
CA THR A 138 28.57 -14.63 -3.25
C THR A 138 28.69 -13.12 -3.25
N ASP A 139 29.93 -12.62 -3.15
CA ASP A 139 30.31 -11.23 -3.44
C ASP A 139 31.65 -11.29 -4.17
N THR A 140 31.59 -11.23 -5.50
CA THR A 140 32.78 -11.43 -6.33
C THR A 140 32.79 -10.49 -7.52
N VAL A 141 33.96 -10.02 -7.89
CA VAL A 141 34.16 -9.14 -9.05
C VAL A 141 34.52 -9.99 -10.27
N ILE A 142 33.74 -9.85 -11.34
CA ILE A 142 33.97 -10.47 -12.64
C ILE A 142 34.08 -9.34 -13.69
N GLY A 143 35.30 -9.10 -14.18
CA GLY A 143 35.58 -8.02 -15.12
C GLY A 143 35.25 -6.65 -14.54
N ALA A 144 34.34 -5.92 -15.20
CA ALA A 144 33.87 -4.59 -14.78
C ALA A 144 32.66 -4.63 -13.83
N SER A 145 32.15 -5.83 -13.51
CA SER A 145 30.96 -6.01 -12.69
C SER A 145 31.25 -6.75 -11.39
N LYS A 146 30.39 -6.57 -10.40
CA LYS A 146 30.32 -7.33 -9.16
C LYS A 146 29.05 -8.16 -9.17
N VAL A 147 29.18 -9.45 -8.94
CA VAL A 147 28.08 -10.40 -8.80
C VAL A 147 27.83 -10.64 -7.32
N VAL A 148 26.57 -10.47 -6.91
CA VAL A 148 26.15 -10.58 -5.51
C VAL A 148 24.96 -11.52 -5.43
N GLU A 149 25.06 -12.53 -4.57
CA GLU A 149 23.97 -13.46 -4.27
C GLU A 149 23.52 -13.28 -2.83
N ILE A 150 22.27 -12.89 -2.66
CA ILE A 150 21.65 -12.58 -1.38
C ILE A 150 20.53 -13.59 -1.15
N CYS A 151 20.46 -14.16 0.04
CA CYS A 151 19.34 -14.97 0.48
C CYS A 151 18.67 -14.32 1.69
N ILE A 152 17.36 -14.16 1.59
CA ILE A 152 16.52 -13.60 2.65
C ILE A 152 15.61 -14.74 3.12
N THR A 153 15.87 -15.23 4.33
CA THR A 153 15.16 -16.37 4.93
C THR A 153 14.26 -15.89 6.07
N PRO A 154 12.92 -15.90 5.88
CA PRO A 154 11.98 -15.56 6.95
C PRO A 154 12.11 -16.49 8.15
N GLN A 155 12.06 -15.93 9.36
CA GLN A 155 12.12 -16.70 10.62
C GLN A 155 10.74 -16.83 11.29
N ARG A 156 9.67 -16.44 10.58
CA ARG A 156 8.27 -16.47 11.03
C ARG A 156 7.34 -16.46 9.82
N LYS A 157 6.05 -16.75 10.00
CA LYS A 157 5.08 -16.75 8.90
C LYS A 157 4.90 -15.36 8.31
N VAL A 158 5.32 -15.17 7.06
CA VAL A 158 5.25 -13.89 6.36
C VAL A 158 4.61 -14.06 5.00
N HIS A 159 4.04 -12.98 4.49
CA HIS A 159 3.23 -13.02 3.28
C HIS A 159 3.84 -12.16 2.16
N ARG A 160 4.73 -11.22 2.53
CA ARG A 160 5.28 -10.27 1.58
C ARG A 160 6.66 -9.80 1.99
N ILE A 161 7.58 -9.76 1.04
CA ILE A 161 8.89 -9.12 1.16
C ILE A 161 8.95 -7.99 0.13
N GLU A 162 9.29 -6.79 0.56
CA GLU A 162 9.59 -5.68 -0.34
C GLU A 162 11.05 -5.28 -0.18
N VAL A 163 11.75 -5.15 -1.30
CA VAL A 163 13.15 -4.71 -1.33
C VAL A 163 13.20 -3.35 -1.99
N PHE A 164 13.87 -2.41 -1.32
CA PHE A 164 14.11 -1.05 -1.79
C PHE A 164 15.60 -0.83 -1.94
N ALA A 165 15.95 0.01 -2.92
CA ALA A 165 17.31 0.39 -3.27
C ALA A 165 17.26 1.81 -3.86
N ASP A 166 18.25 2.64 -3.60
CA ASP A 166 18.27 4.02 -4.10
C ASP A 166 18.16 4.08 -5.64
N THR A 167 17.42 5.06 -6.17
CA THR A 167 17.20 5.21 -7.61
C THR A 167 18.47 5.53 -8.40
N SER A 168 19.52 5.99 -7.73
CA SER A 168 20.85 6.22 -8.31
C SER A 168 21.67 4.94 -8.53
N TYR A 169 21.29 3.83 -7.88
CA TYR A 169 22.00 2.56 -8.02
C TYR A 169 21.71 1.91 -9.38
N VAL A 170 22.78 1.45 -10.01
CA VAL A 170 22.78 0.75 -11.29
C VAL A 170 22.77 -0.76 -11.05
N PHE A 171 21.88 -1.45 -11.76
CA PHE A 171 21.82 -2.91 -11.80
C PHE A 171 21.97 -3.35 -13.27
N ASN A 172 22.90 -4.26 -13.52
CA ASN A 172 23.14 -4.83 -14.84
C ASN A 172 22.22 -6.03 -15.08
N THR A 173 22.04 -6.88 -14.07
CA THR A 173 21.15 -8.04 -14.10
C THR A 173 20.45 -8.21 -12.77
N LEU A 174 19.26 -8.82 -12.80
CA LEU A 174 18.50 -9.24 -11.63
C LEU A 174 17.90 -10.62 -11.90
N LYS A 175 18.14 -11.56 -11.00
CA LYS A 175 17.55 -12.90 -11.01
C LYS A 175 16.93 -13.17 -9.65
N ILE A 176 15.69 -13.63 -9.64
CA ILE A 176 14.88 -13.86 -8.43
C ILE A 176 14.47 -15.33 -8.41
N ASN A 177 14.86 -16.09 -7.38
CA ASN A 177 14.53 -17.53 -7.26
C ASN A 177 14.74 -18.29 -8.58
N GLN A 178 15.94 -18.16 -9.15
CA GLN A 178 16.34 -18.73 -10.44
C GLN A 178 15.68 -18.15 -11.71
N LEU A 179 14.64 -17.31 -11.58
CA LEU A 179 14.02 -16.61 -12.71
C LEU A 179 14.84 -15.37 -13.06
N GLU A 180 15.39 -15.34 -14.27
CA GLU A 180 16.02 -14.14 -14.82
C GLU A 180 14.93 -13.11 -15.15
N ILE A 181 15.10 -11.89 -14.63
CA ILE A 181 14.20 -10.79 -14.92
C ILE A 181 14.74 -10.08 -16.15
N GLU A 182 13.85 -9.70 -17.06
CA GLU A 182 14.19 -8.84 -18.19
C GLU A 182 13.63 -7.45 -17.94
N GLU A 183 14.34 -6.41 -18.42
CA GLU A 183 13.76 -5.08 -18.46
C GLU A 183 12.58 -5.05 -19.43
N ASP A 184 11.45 -4.51 -18.97
CA ASP A 184 10.33 -4.16 -19.85
C ASP A 184 9.94 -2.69 -19.60
N GLY A 185 9.03 -2.13 -20.39
CA GLY A 185 8.58 -0.74 -20.17
C GLY A 185 8.06 -0.45 -18.75
N ARG A 186 7.78 -1.47 -17.93
CA ARG A 186 7.30 -1.39 -16.54
C ARG A 186 8.39 -1.70 -15.51
N PHE A 187 9.31 -2.62 -15.80
CA PHE A 187 10.41 -3.01 -14.92
C PHE A 187 11.73 -2.51 -15.49
N LYS A 188 12.39 -1.61 -14.76
CA LYS A 188 13.70 -1.07 -15.13
C LYS A 188 14.70 -1.39 -14.04
N PHE A 189 15.89 -1.79 -14.45
CA PHE A 189 17.04 -1.93 -13.56
C PHE A 189 17.64 -0.56 -13.27
N ASN A 190 17.68 0.29 -14.30
CA ASN A 190 18.32 1.61 -14.26
C ASN A 190 17.33 2.74 -14.49
N SER A 191 17.68 3.97 -14.05
CA SER A 191 16.82 5.16 -14.20
C SER A 191 15.38 4.92 -13.68
N ARG A 192 15.28 4.30 -12.50
CA ARG A 192 14.01 3.91 -11.88
C ARG A 192 13.28 5.14 -11.34
N ASN A 193 11.97 5.21 -11.58
CA ASN A 193 11.10 6.28 -11.05
C ASN A 193 10.72 6.07 -9.57
N THR A 194 11.11 4.94 -8.99
CA THR A 194 10.81 4.55 -7.60
C THR A 194 11.99 3.79 -7.03
N ASN A 195 12.26 4.00 -5.75
CA ASN A 195 13.29 3.27 -5.02
C ASN A 195 12.89 1.81 -4.71
N LYS A 196 11.61 1.44 -4.85
CA LYS A 196 11.20 0.04 -4.73
C LYS A 196 11.79 -0.78 -5.87
N LEU A 197 12.59 -1.79 -5.52
CA LEU A 197 13.20 -2.71 -6.47
C LEU A 197 12.23 -3.83 -6.83
N LEU A 198 11.64 -4.48 -5.84
CA LEU A 198 10.68 -5.58 -6.07
C LEU A 198 9.68 -5.74 -4.93
N THR A 199 8.59 -6.42 -5.23
CA THR A 199 7.63 -6.94 -4.25
C THR A 199 7.49 -8.43 -4.50
N TYR A 200 7.88 -9.24 -3.53
CA TYR A 200 7.80 -10.69 -3.55
C TYR A 200 6.68 -11.15 -2.61
N TYR A 201 5.77 -11.98 -3.12
CA TYR A 201 4.72 -12.60 -2.31
C TYR A 201 5.20 -13.97 -1.88
N VAL A 202 5.34 -14.14 -0.57
CA VAL A 202 5.94 -15.35 0.01
C VAL A 202 4.90 -16.46 0.02
N GLN A 203 5.28 -17.61 -0.51
CA GLN A 203 4.52 -18.85 -0.42
C GLN A 203 5.29 -19.83 0.47
N ASP A 204 4.61 -20.49 1.41
CA ASP A 204 5.19 -21.53 2.27
C ASP A 204 6.48 -21.12 3.00
N ASN A 205 6.64 -19.83 3.30
CA ASN A 205 7.83 -19.27 3.94
C ASN A 205 9.15 -19.56 3.21
N THR A 206 9.11 -19.81 1.90
CA THR A 206 10.32 -20.08 1.12
C THR A 206 11.27 -18.87 1.14
N PRO A 207 12.60 -19.10 1.22
CA PRO A 207 13.58 -18.02 1.09
C PRO A 207 13.43 -17.26 -0.23
N LEU A 208 13.82 -15.99 -0.19
CA LEU A 208 13.98 -15.16 -1.38
C LEU A 208 15.46 -15.10 -1.74
N GLU A 209 15.80 -15.68 -2.88
CA GLU A 209 17.13 -15.64 -3.48
C GLU A 209 17.19 -14.52 -4.53
N LEU A 210 18.15 -13.63 -4.37
CA LEU A 210 18.43 -12.53 -5.28
C LEU A 210 19.86 -12.65 -5.78
N GLN A 211 20.02 -12.83 -7.08
CA GLN A 211 21.31 -12.72 -7.73
C GLN A 211 21.31 -11.45 -8.58
N ILE A 212 22.21 -10.52 -8.26
CA ILE A 212 22.32 -9.22 -8.93
C ILE A 212 23.74 -9.01 -9.44
N THR A 213 23.83 -8.27 -10.53
CA THR A 213 25.10 -7.77 -11.03
C THR A 213 25.08 -6.24 -10.96
N ILE A 214 26.10 -5.63 -10.34
CA ILE A 214 26.25 -4.18 -10.18
C ILE A 214 27.64 -3.72 -10.68
N PRO A 215 27.85 -2.42 -10.98
CA PRO A 215 29.18 -1.91 -11.31
C PRO A 215 30.19 -2.17 -10.17
N LYS A 216 31.43 -2.57 -10.52
CA LYS A 216 32.47 -2.97 -9.55
C LYS A 216 32.70 -1.97 -8.40
N THR A 217 32.58 -0.68 -8.67
CA THR A 217 32.87 0.41 -7.70
C THR A 217 31.64 0.89 -6.93
N GLN A 218 30.44 0.39 -7.28
CA GLN A 218 29.19 0.81 -6.66
C GLN A 218 29.00 0.13 -5.30
N LYS A 219 28.81 0.95 -4.26
CA LYS A 219 28.31 0.48 -2.96
C LYS A 219 26.79 0.57 -2.95
N THR A 220 26.14 -0.50 -2.53
CA THR A 220 24.68 -0.63 -2.62
C THR A 220 24.10 -0.96 -1.24
N GLU A 221 23.16 -0.15 -0.77
CA GLU A 221 22.34 -0.46 0.41
C GLU A 221 20.96 -0.93 -0.04
N PHE A 222 20.54 -2.10 0.46
CA PHE A 222 19.18 -2.60 0.34
C PHE A 222 18.44 -2.39 1.64
N LEU A 223 17.18 -2.03 1.50
CA LEU A 223 16.24 -1.95 2.60
C LEU A 223 15.14 -2.98 2.38
N ILE A 224 15.07 -3.94 3.28
CA ILE A 224 14.23 -5.13 3.18
C ILE A 224 13.12 -4.97 4.21
N TYR A 225 11.88 -5.08 3.75
CA TYR A 225 10.69 -5.08 4.59
C TYR A 225 9.98 -6.42 4.47
N GLU A 226 9.93 -7.16 5.58
CA GLU A 226 9.20 -8.41 5.69
C GLU A 226 7.87 -8.17 6.42
N ALA A 227 6.74 -8.45 5.78
CA ALA A 227 5.40 -8.22 6.32
C ALA A 227 4.61 -9.52 6.53
N SER A 228 3.99 -9.62 7.70
CA SER A 228 2.98 -10.63 8.05
C SER A 228 1.63 -9.95 8.30
N TYR A 229 0.52 -10.67 8.19
CA TYR A 229 -0.84 -10.14 8.36
C TYR A 229 -1.51 -10.61 9.66
N ASP A 230 -0.72 -10.73 10.72
CA ASP A 230 -1.10 -11.27 12.02
C ASP A 230 -1.20 -10.16 13.09
N LEU A 231 -1.25 -8.88 12.71
CA LEU A 231 -1.16 -7.77 13.66
C LEU A 231 -2.20 -7.86 14.80
N LEU A 232 -3.45 -8.18 14.45
CA LEU A 232 -4.55 -8.28 15.40
C LEU A 232 -4.51 -9.57 16.22
N ASP A 233 -3.88 -10.61 15.70
CA ASP A 233 -3.77 -11.92 16.35
C ASP A 233 -2.47 -12.06 17.17
N ASN A 234 -1.56 -11.09 17.03
CA ASN A 234 -0.25 -11.10 17.68
C ASN A 234 -0.36 -10.69 19.15
N LYS A 235 -0.34 -11.71 20.03
CA LYS A 235 -0.42 -11.56 21.49
C LYS A 235 0.65 -10.63 22.09
N LEU A 236 1.80 -10.47 21.44
CA LEU A 236 2.86 -9.62 21.97
C LEU A 236 2.58 -8.12 21.74
N LEU A 237 1.72 -7.80 20.77
CA LEU A 237 1.30 -6.44 20.44
C LEU A 237 -0.02 -6.04 21.10
N ASP A 238 -0.81 -7.04 21.53
CA ASP A 238 -2.08 -6.88 22.27
C ASP A 238 -3.01 -5.83 21.65
N VAL A 239 -3.17 -5.89 20.32
CA VAL A 239 -3.98 -4.92 19.58
C VAL A 239 -5.46 -5.24 19.78
N PRO A 240 -6.29 -4.32 20.31
CA PRO A 240 -7.72 -4.57 20.50
C PRO A 240 -8.43 -4.79 19.16
N ALA A 241 -9.40 -5.70 19.17
CA ALA A 241 -10.28 -5.92 18.03
C ALA A 241 -10.98 -4.61 17.61
N ARG A 242 -11.21 -4.47 16.29
CA ARG A 242 -11.98 -3.35 15.76
C ARG A 242 -13.43 -3.37 16.21
N TYR A 243 -14.04 -2.19 16.27
CA TYR A 243 -15.49 -2.09 16.39
C TYR A 243 -16.19 -2.75 15.20
N THR A 244 -17.39 -3.30 15.42
CA THR A 244 -18.16 -4.01 14.37
C THR A 244 -18.60 -3.10 13.22
N SER A 245 -18.51 -1.79 13.38
CA SER A 245 -18.76 -0.77 12.35
C SER A 245 -17.50 -0.39 11.56
N MET A 246 -16.39 -1.12 11.73
CA MET A 246 -15.11 -0.85 11.08
C MET A 246 -14.60 -2.09 10.36
N ILE A 247 -13.84 -1.86 9.28
CA ILE A 247 -13.17 -2.90 8.50
C ILE A 247 -11.72 -2.50 8.22
N PRO A 248 -10.85 -3.47 7.91
CA PRO A 248 -9.55 -3.18 7.35
C PRO A 248 -9.69 -2.35 6.07
N LYS A 249 -8.91 -1.26 5.97
CA LYS A 249 -8.82 -0.46 4.75
C LYS A 249 -8.34 -1.32 3.58
N PRO A 250 -9.09 -1.36 2.47
CA PRO A 250 -8.73 -2.16 1.31
C PRO A 250 -7.61 -1.49 0.50
N PHE A 251 -6.96 -2.30 -0.34
CA PHE A 251 -6.01 -1.87 -1.38
C PHE A 251 -4.66 -1.30 -0.88
N VAL A 252 -4.40 -1.36 0.42
CA VAL A 252 -3.12 -1.01 1.05
C VAL A 252 -2.58 -2.22 1.81
N LEU A 253 -1.29 -2.19 2.18
CA LEU A 253 -0.80 -3.08 3.23
C LEU A 253 -1.54 -2.73 4.51
N ASN A 254 -2.17 -3.67 5.17
CA ASN A 254 -2.90 -3.36 6.40
C ASN A 254 -2.83 -4.53 7.35
N ASP A 255 -3.11 -4.27 8.62
CA ASP A 255 -3.09 -5.25 9.70
C ASP A 255 -1.80 -6.06 9.72
N ALA A 256 -0.69 -5.34 9.49
CA ALA A 256 0.59 -5.97 9.26
C ALA A 256 1.64 -5.65 10.32
N VAL A 257 2.41 -6.68 10.65
CA VAL A 257 3.66 -6.58 11.41
C VAL A 257 4.80 -6.61 10.41
N ILE A 258 5.52 -5.50 10.32
CA ILE A 258 6.60 -5.29 9.37
C ILE A 258 7.93 -5.29 10.13
N VAL A 259 8.90 -6.07 9.65
CA VAL A 259 10.29 -6.00 10.10
C VAL A 259 11.14 -5.40 8.99
N GLU A 260 11.77 -4.26 9.29
CA GLU A 260 12.72 -3.58 8.43
C GLU A 260 14.14 -4.05 8.75
N LYS A 261 14.92 -4.41 7.72
CA LYS A 261 16.32 -4.81 7.83
C LYS A 261 17.13 -4.18 6.70
N LYS A 262 18.30 -3.62 7.04
CA LYS A 262 19.28 -3.12 6.07
C LYS A 262 20.31 -4.18 5.72
N LEU A 263 20.71 -4.19 4.46
CA LEU A 263 21.85 -4.94 3.95
C LEU A 263 22.74 -4.01 3.16
N LYS A 264 24.04 -3.97 3.48
CA LYS A 264 25.04 -3.21 2.74
C LYS A 264 25.92 -4.18 1.97
N VAL A 265 26.07 -3.93 0.68
CA VAL A 265 27.02 -4.60 -0.21
C VAL A 265 28.05 -3.57 -0.62
N ASN A 266 29.31 -3.80 -0.23
CA ASN A 266 30.42 -2.86 -0.41
C ASN A 266 31.30 -3.29 -1.57
#